data_AF-A0A6P3Z8U5-F1
#
_entry.id   AF-A0A6P3Z8U5-F1
#
_cell.length_a   1.000
_cell.length_b   1.000
_cell.length_c   1.000
_cell.angle_alpha   90.00
_cell.angle_beta   90.00
_cell.angle_gamma   90.00
#
_symmetry.space_group_name_H-M   'P 1'
#
loop_
_entity.id
_entity.type
_entity.pdbx_description
1 polymer ?
#
loop_
_entity_poly.entity_id
_entity_poly.type
_entity_poly.pdbx_seq_one_letter_code
_entity_poly.pdbx_strand_id
1 'polypeptide(L)'
;MGSFPKGSKVTVLSIDGGGIRGIIPGTLLDFLESKLQALDGPNARLADYFDVIAGTSTGGLVTTMLAAPNKDNRPLYAAKDINNFYLEHCPKIFPQKK
;
A
#
# COMPACT_ATOMS: atom_id res chain seq x y z
N MET A 1 26.05 28.43 0.42
CA MET A 1 25.17 27.80 -0.58
C MET A 1 25.45 26.30 -0.55
N GLY A 2 24.73 25.54 0.28
CA GLY A 2 25.01 24.11 0.51
C GLY A 2 24.37 23.23 -0.57
N SER A 3 25.17 22.41 -1.23
CA SER A 3 24.73 21.36 -2.15
C SER A 3 24.01 20.25 -1.36
N PHE A 4 22.82 19.83 -1.81
CA PHE A 4 22.11 18.69 -1.21
C PHE A 4 22.75 17.36 -1.67
N PRO A 5 22.99 16.39 -0.77
CA PRO A 5 23.59 15.11 -1.16
C PRO A 5 22.65 14.29 -2.05
N LYS A 6 23.21 13.38 -2.84
CA LYS A 6 22.47 12.35 -3.58
C LYS A 6 21.75 11.45 -2.55
N GLY A 7 20.43 11.60 -2.43
CA GLY A 7 19.62 11.05 -1.33
C GLY A 7 18.65 12.05 -0.66
N SER A 8 18.35 13.17 -1.30
CA SER A 8 17.63 14.33 -0.74
C SER A 8 16.16 14.44 -1.15
N LYS A 9 15.56 13.38 -1.69
CA LYS A 9 14.17 13.39 -2.13
C LYS A 9 13.31 12.71 -1.07
N VAL A 10 12.28 13.40 -0.61
CA VAL A 10 11.21 12.81 0.19
C VAL A 10 10.25 12.10 -0.76
N THR A 11 9.94 10.84 -0.50
CA THR A 11 8.99 10.04 -1.27
C THR A 11 7.66 9.93 -0.55
N VAL A 12 6.57 10.29 -1.26
CA VAL A 12 5.22 10.29 -0.69
C VAL A 12 4.30 9.43 -1.57
N LEU A 13 3.61 8.48 -0.95
CA LEU A 13 2.53 7.72 -1.54
C LEU A 13 1.20 8.21 -0.97
N SER A 14 0.28 8.65 -1.82
CA SER A 14 -1.08 9.05 -1.43
C SER A 14 -2.11 8.16 -2.11
N ILE A 15 -3.07 7.64 -1.33
CA ILE A 15 -4.09 6.70 -1.79
C ILE A 15 -5.48 7.28 -1.54
N ASP A 16 -6.20 7.57 -2.62
CA ASP A 16 -7.54 8.12 -2.54
C ASP A 16 -8.57 7.13 -1.99
N GLY A 17 -9.64 7.67 -1.41
CA GLY A 17 -10.81 6.91 -1.04
C GLY A 17 -11.64 6.50 -2.26
N GLY A 18 -12.44 5.44 -2.12
CA GLY A 18 -13.26 4.99 -3.24
C GLY A 18 -14.26 3.88 -2.94
N GLY A 19 -14.42 3.47 -1.67
CA GLY A 19 -15.24 2.33 -1.31
C GLY A 19 -14.68 1.05 -1.93
N ILE A 20 -15.55 0.23 -2.53
CA ILE A 20 -15.15 -0.99 -3.24
C ILE A 20 -14.14 -0.74 -4.38
N ARG A 21 -14.07 0.49 -4.93
CA ARG A 21 -13.12 0.85 -5.98
C ARG A 21 -11.67 0.94 -5.49
N GLY A 22 -11.41 0.77 -4.19
CA GLY A 22 -10.06 0.64 -3.64
C GLY A 22 -9.25 -0.53 -4.21
N ILE A 23 -9.90 -1.48 -4.89
CA ILE A 23 -9.23 -2.52 -5.69
C ILE A 23 -8.40 -1.96 -6.86
N ILE A 24 -8.78 -0.79 -7.41
CA ILE A 24 -8.06 -0.15 -8.52
C ILE A 24 -6.66 0.30 -8.06
N PRO A 25 -6.50 1.16 -7.03
CA PRO A 25 -5.19 1.48 -6.50
C PRO A 25 -4.50 0.24 -5.91
N GLY A 26 -5.23 -0.70 -5.29
CA GLY A 26 -4.66 -1.97 -4.79
C GLY A 26 -3.92 -2.76 -5.88
N THR A 27 -4.52 -2.88 -7.07
CA THR A 27 -3.90 -3.56 -8.23
C THR A 27 -2.67 -2.82 -8.74
N LEU A 28 -2.70 -1.48 -8.75
CA LEU A 28 -1.55 -0.67 -9.16
C LEU A 28 -0.38 -0.81 -8.18
N LEU A 29 -0.68 -0.86 -6.88
CA LEU A 29 0.29 -1.03 -5.80
C LEU A 29 0.92 -2.43 -5.82
N ASP A 30 0.13 -3.47 -6.09
CA ASP A 30 0.63 -4.84 -6.30
C ASP A 30 1.65 -4.87 -7.45
N PHE A 31 1.28 -4.30 -8.59
CA PHE A 31 2.20 -4.20 -9.72
C PHE A 31 3.48 -3.43 -9.36
N LEU A 32 3.37 -2.27 -8.70
CA LEU A 32 4.52 -1.48 -8.30
C LEU A 32 5.44 -2.26 -7.35
N GLU A 33 4.88 -2.88 -6.31
CA GLU A 33 5.64 -3.68 -5.36
C GLU A 33 6.33 -4.87 -6.04
N SER A 34 5.67 -5.52 -7.00
CA SER A 34 6.28 -6.61 -7.78
C SER A 34 7.51 -6.14 -8.58
N LYS A 35 7.51 -4.91 -9.10
CA LYS A 35 8.67 -4.34 -9.81
C LYS A 35 9.81 -4.03 -8.87
N LEU A 36 9.52 -3.50 -7.69
CA LEU A 36 10.52 -3.25 -6.66
C LEU A 36 11.13 -4.58 -6.18
N GLN A 37 10.30 -5.61 -5.99
CA GLN A 37 10.78 -6.95 -5.63
C GLN A 37 11.65 -7.61 -6.70
N ALA A 38 11.36 -7.37 -7.98
CA ALA A 38 12.20 -7.85 -9.08
C ALA A 38 13.58 -7.17 -9.12
N LEU A 39 13.70 -5.95 -8.60
CA LEU A 39 14.95 -5.18 -8.55
C LEU A 39 15.76 -5.49 -7.29
N ASP A 40 15.10 -5.48 -6.12
CA ASP A 40 15.77 -5.46 -4.82
C ASP A 40 15.49 -6.72 -3.96
N GLY A 41 14.69 -7.65 -4.48
CA GLY A 41 14.42 -8.96 -3.89
C GLY A 41 13.00 -9.14 -3.32
N PRO A 42 12.58 -10.40 -3.08
CA PRO A 42 11.18 -10.75 -2.78
C PRO A 42 10.64 -10.16 -1.46
N ASN A 43 11.53 -9.72 -0.59
CA ASN A 43 11.17 -9.15 0.71
C ASN A 43 10.93 -7.64 0.65
N ALA A 44 11.23 -6.97 -0.47
CA ALA A 44 10.95 -5.55 -0.67
C ALA A 44 9.45 -5.28 -0.51
N ARG A 45 9.13 -4.20 0.21
CA ARG A 45 7.76 -3.72 0.46
C ARG A 45 7.67 -2.24 0.16
N LEU A 46 6.48 -1.76 -0.19
CA LEU A 46 6.26 -0.32 -0.45
C LEU A 46 6.74 0.58 0.71
N ALA A 47 6.57 0.14 1.95
CA ALA A 47 7.02 0.87 3.14
C ALA A 47 8.56 1.05 3.24
N ASP A 48 9.35 0.29 2.47
CA ASP A 48 10.81 0.44 2.42
C ASP A 48 11.25 1.63 1.55
N TYR A 49 10.37 2.12 0.66
CA TYR A 49 10.68 3.11 -0.36
C TYR A 49 9.97 4.45 -0.17
N PHE A 50 8.90 4.48 0.62
CA PHE A 50 8.09 5.66 0.87
C PHE A 50 8.28 6.17 2.30
N ASP A 51 8.83 7.38 2.42
CA ASP A 51 8.97 8.06 3.72
C ASP A 51 7.61 8.36 4.36
N VAL A 52 6.60 8.63 3.52
CA VAL A 52 5.23 8.92 3.94
C VAL A 52 4.25 8.12 3.09
N ILE A 53 3.33 7.42 3.75
CA ILE A 53 2.16 6.81 3.12
C ILE A 53 0.92 7.43 3.76
N ALA A 54 0.06 8.02 2.93
CA ALA A 54 -1.19 8.63 3.34
C ALA A 54 -2.36 8.03 2.56
N GLY A 55 -3.53 7.99 3.19
CA GLY A 55 -4.74 7.54 2.53
C GLY A 55 -6.01 7.98 3.24
N THR A 56 -7.08 8.20 2.48
CA THR A 56 -8.38 8.63 3.01
C THR A 56 -9.43 7.55 2.80
N SER A 57 -10.31 7.31 3.78
CA SER A 57 -11.36 6.29 3.70
C SER A 57 -10.77 4.90 3.40
N THR A 58 -11.23 4.21 2.35
CA THR A 58 -10.66 2.93 1.92
C THR A 58 -9.18 3.01 1.56
N GLY A 59 -8.68 4.17 1.10
CA GLY A 59 -7.26 4.40 0.93
C GLY A 59 -6.50 4.38 2.27
N GLY A 60 -7.11 4.88 3.35
CA GLY A 60 -6.53 4.82 4.71
C GLY A 60 -6.49 3.40 5.29
N LEU A 61 -7.48 2.56 4.97
CA LEU A 61 -7.43 1.13 5.28
C LEU A 61 -6.23 0.46 4.58
N VAL A 62 -6.05 0.74 3.28
CA VAL A 62 -4.91 0.22 2.50
C VAL A 62 -3.58 0.73 3.07
N THR A 63 -3.47 2.02 3.38
CA THR A 63 -2.29 2.59 4.06
C THR A 63 -1.97 1.84 5.35
N THR A 64 -2.98 1.56 6.17
CA THR A 64 -2.80 0.82 7.44
C THR A 64 -2.29 -0.61 7.18
N MET A 65 -2.85 -1.31 6.19
CA MET A 65 -2.40 -2.66 5.83
C MET A 65 -0.91 -2.68 5.40
N LEU A 66 -0.48 -1.67 4.67
CA LEU A 66 0.89 -1.55 4.14
C LEU A 66 1.91 -1.02 5.17
N ALA A 67 1.47 -0.37 6.25
CA ALA A 67 2.36 0.30 7.20
C ALA A 67 2.34 -0.32 8.62
N ALA A 68 1.27 -1.02 9.00
CA ALA A 68 1.17 -1.64 10.33
C ALA A 68 2.23 -2.75 10.47
N PRO A 69 3.04 -2.74 11.54
CA PRO A 69 4.09 -3.73 11.72
C PRO A 69 3.52 -5.07 12.20
N ASN A 70 4.10 -6.16 11.69
CA ASN A 70 3.94 -7.50 12.23
C ASN A 70 4.98 -7.77 13.36
N LYS A 71 5.04 -9.01 13.84
CA LYS A 71 5.96 -9.42 14.92
C LYS A 71 7.45 -9.23 14.58
N ASP A 72 7.78 -9.23 13.30
CA ASP A 72 9.15 -9.07 12.79
C ASP A 72 9.43 -7.61 12.38
N ASN A 73 8.58 -6.66 12.78
CA ASN A 73 8.66 -5.24 12.44
C ASN A 73 8.67 -4.98 10.92
N ARG A 74 7.95 -5.81 10.15
CA ARG A 74 7.69 -5.66 8.70
C ARG A 74 6.22 -5.33 8.46
N PRO A 75 5.84 -4.75 7.31
CA PRO A 75 4.43 -4.59 6.93
C PRO A 75 3.63 -5.87 7.10
N LEU A 76 2.46 -5.76 7.74
CA LEU A 76 1.57 -6.88 8.00
C LEU A 76 1.03 -7.53 6.72
N TYR A 77 0.83 -6.73 5.67
CA TYR A 77 0.38 -7.16 4.35
C TYR A 77 1.38 -6.77 3.27
N ALA A 78 1.52 -7.62 2.25
CA ALA A 78 2.10 -7.23 0.97
C ALA A 78 1.02 -6.55 0.09
N ALA A 79 1.42 -5.80 -0.92
CA ALA A 79 0.49 -5.08 -1.77
C ALA A 79 -0.49 -6.01 -2.51
N LYS A 80 -0.03 -7.19 -2.93
CA LYS A 80 -0.89 -8.24 -3.52
C LYS A 80 -2.05 -8.67 -2.60
N ASP A 81 -1.87 -8.62 -1.29
CA ASP A 81 -2.86 -9.10 -0.33
C ASP A 81 -4.05 -8.13 -0.21
N ILE A 82 -3.88 -6.88 -0.65
CA ILE A 82 -4.95 -5.87 -0.69
C ILE A 82 -6.11 -6.36 -1.58
N ASN A 83 -5.80 -6.89 -2.76
CA ASN A 83 -6.82 -7.37 -3.69
C ASN A 83 -7.61 -8.54 -3.11
N ASN A 84 -6.92 -9.48 -2.46
CA ASN A 84 -7.57 -10.60 -1.76
C ASN A 84 -8.48 -10.08 -0.64
N PHE A 85 -8.01 -9.11 0.15
CA PHE A 85 -8.82 -8.49 1.19
C PHE A 85 -10.12 -7.88 0.63
N TYR A 86 -10.04 -7.13 -0.48
CA TYR A 86 -11.25 -6.58 -1.12
C TYR A 86 -12.19 -7.70 -1.58
N LEU A 87 -11.70 -8.74 -2.25
CA LEU A 87 -12.54 -9.85 -2.74
C LEU A 87 -13.24 -10.61 -1.61
N GLU A 88 -12.53 -10.86 -0.51
CA GLU A 88 -13.06 -11.64 0.61
C GLU A 88 -14.00 -10.83 1.52
N HIS A 89 -13.70 -9.55 1.75
CA HIS A 89 -14.39 -8.76 2.77
C HIS A 89 -15.41 -7.79 2.19
N CYS A 90 -15.34 -7.39 0.91
CA CYS A 90 -16.30 -6.44 0.35
C CYS A 90 -17.76 -6.87 0.47
N PRO A 91 -18.15 -8.14 0.23
CA PRO A 91 -19.55 -8.54 0.40
C PRO A 91 -20.08 -8.36 1.83
N LYS A 92 -19.18 -8.39 2.84
CA LYS A 92 -19.52 -8.19 4.25
C LYS A 92 -19.49 -6.72 4.66
N ILE A 93 -18.55 -5.95 4.13
CA ILE A 93 -18.39 -4.51 4.41
C ILE A 93 -19.47 -3.70 3.66
N PHE A 94 -19.79 -4.09 2.43
CA PHE A 94 -20.79 -3.46 1.56
C PHE A 94 -21.89 -4.48 1.19
N PRO A 95 -22.70 -4.92 2.16
CA PRO A 95 -23.76 -5.90 1.89
C PRO A 95 -24.80 -5.31 0.93
N GLN A 96 -25.15 -6.06 -0.11
CA GLN A 96 -26.28 -5.73 -0.98
C GLN A 96 -27.57 -5.94 -0.17
N LYS A 97 -28.34 -4.87 0.05
CA LYS A 97 -29.70 -5.00 0.57
C LYS A 97 -30.53 -5.68 -0.52
N LYS A 98 -31.14 -6.81 -0.19
CA LYS A 98 -32.17 -7.45 -1.01
C LYS A 98 -33.44 -6.60 -1.01
#